data_AF-A0A932BXS3-F1
#
_entry.id   AF-A0A932BXS3-F1
#
_cell.length_a   1.000
_cell.length_b   1.000
_cell.length_c   1.000
_cell.angle_alpha   90.00
_cell.angle_beta   90.00
_cell.angle_gamma   90.00
#
_symmetry.space_group_name_H-M   'P 1'
#
loop_
_entity.id
_entity.type
_entity.pdbx_description
1 polymer ?
#
loop_
_entity_poly.entity_id
_entity_poly.type
_entity_poly.pdbx_seq_one_letter_code
_entity_poly.pdbx_strand_id
1 'polypeptide(L)'
;GTALAGALLPFRAKGLYAASPGAAYTLGGIPLVTIVGLIGTAAGAIFLYLFLTNATLGLTSELAYRVVAGIVVFALGWYVVTYFVRRQSGINVNYAFKEIPPE
;
A
#
# COMPACT_ATOMS: atom_id res chain seq x y z
N GLY A 1 3.78 0.05 2.06
CA GLY A 1 2.52 -0.59 1.62
C GLY A 1 1.32 0.31 1.82
N THR A 2 1.03 0.70 3.06
CA THR A 2 -0.10 1.55 3.46
C THR A 2 -0.15 2.92 2.75
N ALA A 3 0.99 3.62 2.63
CA ALA A 3 1.03 4.92 1.94
C ALA A 3 0.67 4.81 0.44
N LEU A 4 1.21 3.80 -0.26
CA LEU A 4 0.88 3.55 -1.67
C LEU A 4 -0.56 3.08 -1.85
N ALA A 5 -1.08 2.24 -0.94
CA ALA A 5 -2.47 1.82 -0.95
C ALA A 5 -3.41 3.02 -0.77
N GLY A 6 -3.10 3.93 0.15
CA GLY A 6 -3.81 5.20 0.33
C GLY A 6 -3.72 6.07 -0.93
N ALA A 7 -2.55 6.16 -1.57
CA ALA A 7 -2.40 6.96 -2.77
C ALA A 7 -3.26 6.46 -3.94
N LEU A 8 -3.45 5.14 -4.03
CA LEU A 8 -4.24 4.48 -5.08
C LEU A 8 -5.73 4.37 -4.73
N LEU A 9 -6.13 4.71 -3.50
CA LEU A 9 -7.50 4.59 -3.01
C LEU A 9 -8.52 5.29 -3.92
N PRO A 10 -8.30 6.54 -4.39
CA PRO A 10 -9.24 7.22 -5.27
C PRO A 10 -9.49 6.49 -6.59
N PHE A 11 -8.54 5.67 -7.05
CA PHE A 11 -8.63 4.98 -8.34
C PHE A 11 -9.15 3.55 -8.21
N ARG A 12 -8.85 2.87 -7.10
CA ARG A 12 -9.24 1.47 -6.87
C ARG A 12 -10.56 1.30 -6.13
N ALA A 13 -10.97 2.27 -5.33
CA ALA A 13 -12.22 2.24 -4.58
C ALA A 13 -12.97 3.57 -4.75
N LYS A 14 -13.22 3.98 -6.00
CA LYS A 14 -13.81 5.28 -6.36
C LYS A 14 -15.05 5.64 -5.55
N GLY A 15 -16.01 4.72 -5.44
CA GLY A 15 -17.27 4.94 -4.69
C GLY A 15 -17.02 5.18 -3.20
N LEU A 16 -16.21 4.33 -2.57
CA LEU A 16 -15.83 4.48 -1.16
C LEU A 16 -15.05 5.79 -0.92
N TYR A 17 -14.12 6.13 -1.81
CA TYR A 17 -13.36 7.36 -1.71
C TYR A 17 -14.27 8.59 -1.85
N ALA A 18 -15.16 8.60 -2.86
CA ALA A 18 -16.09 9.70 -3.09
C ALA A 18 -17.06 9.93 -1.92
N ALA A 19 -17.46 8.87 -1.22
CA ALA A 19 -18.26 8.96 0.00
C ALA A 19 -17.46 9.41 1.25
N SER A 20 -16.13 9.46 1.17
CA SER A 20 -15.29 9.84 2.31
C SER A 20 -15.11 11.36 2.43
N PRO A 21 -14.92 11.91 3.65
CA PRO A 21 -14.56 13.32 3.85
C PRO A 21 -13.26 13.73 3.13
N GLY A 22 -12.39 12.75 2.87
CA GLY A 22 -11.12 12.94 2.16
C GLY A 22 -11.27 13.31 0.69
N ALA A 23 -12.44 13.09 0.08
CA ALA A 23 -12.71 13.47 -1.32
C ALA A 23 -12.81 14.98 -1.54
N ALA A 24 -13.14 15.75 -0.50
CA ALA A 24 -13.23 17.21 -0.59
C ALA A 24 -11.86 17.88 -0.81
N TYR A 25 -10.77 17.20 -0.42
CA TYR A 25 -9.42 17.76 -0.49
C TYR A 25 -8.75 17.38 -1.81
N THR A 26 -8.71 18.34 -2.73
CA THR A 26 -7.98 18.22 -3.99
C THR A 26 -7.06 19.41 -4.19
N LEU A 27 -5.94 19.19 -4.88
CA LEU A 27 -5.01 20.23 -5.27
C LEU A 27 -4.83 20.15 -6.79
N GLY A 28 -5.31 21.17 -7.51
CA GLY A 28 -5.27 21.18 -8.98
C GLY A 28 -6.02 20.00 -9.63
N GLY A 29 -7.10 19.52 -9.01
CA GLY A 29 -7.87 18.36 -9.49
C GLY A 29 -7.28 16.99 -9.13
N ILE A 30 -6.14 16.96 -8.44
CA ILE A 30 -5.53 15.72 -7.94
C ILE A 30 -5.94 15.49 -6.48
N PRO A 31 -6.44 14.30 -6.12
CA PRO A 31 -6.73 13.93 -4.74
C PRO A 31 -5.53 14.16 -3.81
N LEU A 32 -5.73 14.89 -2.71
CA LEU A 32 -4.63 15.23 -1.79
C LEU A 32 -4.05 13.97 -1.13
N VAL A 33 -4.89 12.96 -0.88
CA VAL A 33 -4.47 11.64 -0.39
C VAL A 33 -3.49 10.93 -1.36
N THR A 34 -3.64 11.13 -2.67
CA THR A 34 -2.72 10.60 -3.68
C THR A 34 -1.36 11.27 -3.56
N ILE A 35 -1.33 12.59 -3.42
CA ILE A 35 -0.08 13.35 -3.29
C ILE A 35 0.66 12.93 -2.02
N VAL A 36 -0.01 12.98 -0.87
CA VAL A 36 0.61 12.64 0.42
C VAL A 36 1.05 11.17 0.46
N GLY A 37 0.23 10.26 -0.05
CA GLY A 37 0.59 8.84 -0.11
C GLY A 37 1.77 8.56 -1.03
N LEU A 38 1.91 9.28 -2.15
CA LEU A 38 3.07 9.19 -3.04
C LEU A 38 4.34 9.75 -2.36
N ILE A 39 4.25 10.90 -1.68
CA ILE A 39 5.36 11.46 -0.91
C ILE A 39 5.81 10.48 0.17
N GLY A 40 4.87 9.93 0.95
CA GLY A 40 5.19 8.94 1.98
C GLY A 40 5.81 7.67 1.41
N THR A 41 5.36 7.25 0.23
CA THR A 41 5.95 6.09 -0.48
C THR A 41 7.37 6.39 -0.95
N ALA A 42 7.62 7.58 -1.52
CA ALA A 42 8.95 8.01 -1.95
C ALA A 42 9.91 8.13 -0.76
N ALA A 43 9.47 8.77 0.33
CA ALA A 43 10.26 8.86 1.56
C ALA A 43 10.61 7.47 2.11
N GLY A 44 9.65 6.54 2.16
CA GLY A 44 9.89 5.16 2.58
C GLY A 44 10.91 4.44 1.69
N ALA A 45 10.84 4.64 0.37
CA ALA A 45 11.82 4.07 -0.57
C ALA A 45 13.23 4.65 -0.37
N ILE A 46 13.33 5.96 -0.13
CA ILE A 46 14.59 6.63 0.18
C ILE A 46 15.18 6.08 1.48
N PHE A 47 14.38 5.95 2.54
CA PHE A 47 14.86 5.38 3.80
C PHE A 47 15.32 3.94 3.63
N LEU A 48 14.57 3.11 2.91
CA LEU A 48 14.98 1.74 2.63
C LEU A 48 16.32 1.69 1.89
N TYR A 49 16.52 2.55 0.88
CA TYR A 49 17.79 2.68 0.19
C TYR A 49 18.92 3.06 1.16
N LEU A 50 18.72 4.11 1.97
CA LEU A 50 19.73 4.55 2.93
C LEU A 50 20.10 3.46 3.94
N PHE A 51 19.12 2.72 4.48
CA PHE A 51 19.40 1.60 5.39
C PHE A 51 20.26 0.52 4.73
N LEU A 52 20.02 0.23 3.46
CA LEU A 52 20.74 -0.79 2.72
C LEU A 52 22.12 -0.32 2.23
N THR A 53 22.37 0.98 2.08
CA THR A 53 23.66 1.46 1.54
C THR A 53 24.55 2.13 2.57
N ASN A 54 23.99 2.63 3.68
CA ASN A 54 24.74 3.39 4.68
C ASN A 54 25.12 2.53 5.88
N ALA A 55 26.43 2.28 6.03
CA ALA A 55 26.96 1.43 7.07
C ALA A 55 26.66 1.91 8.50
N THR A 56 26.51 3.23 8.71
CA THR A 56 26.20 3.78 10.05
C THR A 56 24.79 3.46 10.53
N LEU A 57 23.89 3.04 9.64
CA LEU A 57 22.50 2.69 9.97
C LEU A 57 22.33 1.22 10.37
N GLY A 58 23.41 0.42 10.38
CA GLY A 58 23.42 -0.92 10.97
C GLY A 58 22.77 -2.04 10.15
N LEU A 59 22.26 -1.77 8.94
CA LEU A 59 21.60 -2.76 8.09
C LEU A 59 22.46 -3.31 6.93
N THR A 60 23.77 -3.06 6.97
CA THR A 60 24.69 -3.36 5.85
C THR A 60 25.49 -4.67 5.99
N SER A 61 25.23 -5.46 7.04
CA SER A 61 25.89 -6.76 7.21
C SER A 61 25.29 -7.81 6.26
N GLU A 62 26.08 -8.82 5.90
CA GLU A 62 25.60 -9.91 5.03
C GLU A 62 24.38 -10.64 5.63
N LEU A 63 24.38 -10.84 6.95
CA LEU A 63 23.22 -11.41 7.65
C LEU A 63 21.99 -10.52 7.52
N ALA A 64 22.13 -9.20 7.68
CA ALA A 64 21.01 -8.27 7.56
C ALA A 64 20.39 -8.32 6.17
N TYR A 65 21.19 -8.33 5.09
CA TYR A 65 20.66 -8.47 3.73
C TYR A 65 19.91 -9.78 3.52
N ARG A 66 20.46 -10.91 4.01
CA ARG A 66 19.81 -12.22 3.89
C ARG A 66 18.47 -12.26 4.63
N VAL A 67 18.40 -11.69 5.83
CA VAL A 67 17.16 -11.62 6.62
C VAL A 67 16.12 -10.73 5.94
N VAL A 68 16.51 -9.53 5.48
CA VAL A 68 15.61 -8.61 4.77
C VAL A 68 15.08 -9.26 3.49
N ALA A 69 15.95 -9.87 2.68
CA ALA A 69 15.54 -10.58 1.47
C ALA A 69 14.58 -11.74 1.79
N GLY A 70 14.87 -12.52 2.84
CA GLY A 70 14.00 -13.61 3.31
C GLY A 70 12.61 -13.13 3.72
N ILE A 71 12.53 -12.01 4.46
CA ILE A 71 11.24 -11.41 4.86
C ILE A 71 10.45 -10.96 3.63
N VAL A 72 11.10 -10.31 2.65
CA VAL A 72 10.43 -9.85 1.42
C VAL A 72 9.91 -11.04 0.61
N VAL A 73 10.72 -12.08 0.41
CA VAL A 73 10.32 -13.30 -0.30
C VAL A 73 9.17 -13.99 0.42
N PHE A 74 9.24 -14.13 1.75
CA PHE A 74 8.18 -14.74 2.54
C PHE A 74 6.87 -13.93 2.45
N ALA A 75 6.92 -12.61 2.60
CA ALA A 75 5.75 -11.74 2.50
C ALA A 75 5.11 -11.81 1.11
N LEU A 76 5.92 -11.82 0.04
CA LEU A 76 5.43 -11.99 -1.33
C LEU A 76 4.80 -13.37 -1.54
N GLY A 77 5.47 -14.44 -1.09
CA GLY A 77 4.93 -15.80 -1.17
C GLY A 77 3.58 -15.92 -0.43
N TRP A 78 3.50 -15.37 0.78
CA TRP A 78 2.27 -15.35 1.56
C TRP A 78 1.15 -14.56 0.88
N TYR A 79 1.47 -13.38 0.30
CA TYR A 79 0.51 -12.60 -0.47
C TYR A 79 -0.03 -13.39 -1.67
N VAL A 80 0.85 -14.05 -2.42
CA VAL A 80 0.47 -14.86 -3.59
C VAL A 80 -0.44 -16.03 -3.17
N VAL A 81 -0.05 -16.78 -2.14
CA VAL A 81 -0.86 -17.90 -1.61
C VAL A 81 -2.24 -17.40 -1.19
N THR A 82 -2.30 -16.35 -0.37
CA THR A 82 -3.58 -15.80 0.11
C THR A 82 -4.43 -15.21 -1.02
N TYR A 83 -3.82 -14.59 -2.03
CA TYR A 83 -4.52 -14.10 -3.23
C TYR A 83 -5.21 -15.24 -3.98
N PHE A 84 -4.50 -16.34 -4.26
CA PHE A 84 -5.08 -17.49 -4.96
C PHE A 84 -6.17 -18.18 -4.16
N VAL A 85 -5.96 -18.39 -2.85
CA VAL A 85 -6.97 -18.99 -1.96
C VAL A 85 -8.24 -18.12 -1.93
N ARG A 86 -8.11 -16.80 -1.75
CA ARG A 86 -9.27 -15.88 -1.70
C ARG A 86 -10.00 -15.76 -3.03
N ARG A 87 -9.28 -15.87 -4.15
CA ARG A 87 -9.88 -15.90 -5.50
C ARG A 87 -10.78 -17.13 -5.70
N GLN A 88 -10.44 -18.25 -5.08
CA GLN A 88 -11.25 -19.48 -5.14
C GLN A 88 -12.49 -19.41 -4.24
N SER A 89 -12.47 -18.62 -3.16
CA SER A 89 -13.58 -18.51 -2.20
C SER A 89 -14.80 -17.70 -2.69
N GLY A 90 -14.87 -17.31 -3.97
CA GLY A 90 -16.07 -16.69 -4.55
C GLY A 90 -16.48 -15.32 -3.98
N ILE A 91 -15.64 -14.70 -3.14
CA ILE A 91 -15.89 -13.36 -2.60
C ILE A 91 -15.75 -12.36 -3.75
N ASN A 92 -16.87 -12.04 -4.38
CA ASN A 92 -16.94 -10.91 -5.30
C ASN A 92 -16.67 -9.65 -4.47
N VAL A 93 -15.47 -9.11 -4.57
CA VAL A 93 -15.04 -7.87 -3.88
C VAL A 93 -16.00 -6.71 -4.20
N ASN A 94 -16.75 -6.81 -5.31
CA ASN A 94 -17.82 -5.90 -5.70
C ASN A 94 -19.05 -5.87 -4.78
N TYR A 95 -19.31 -6.91 -3.97
CA TYR A 95 -20.45 -6.95 -3.04
C TYR A 95 -20.14 -6.39 -1.66
N ALA A 96 -18.88 -6.41 -1.21
CA ALA A 96 -18.49 -5.86 0.10
C ALA A 96 -18.69 -4.34 0.22
N PHE A 97 -18.86 -3.64 -0.91
CA PHE A 97 -19.08 -2.19 -0.98
C PHE A 97 -20.51 -1.80 -1.36
N LYS A 98 -21.44 -2.75 -1.45
CA LYS A 98 -22.83 -2.52 -1.90
C LYS A 98 -23.83 -2.27 -0.78
N GLU A 99 -23.44 -2.35 0.49
CA GLU A 99 -24.39 -2.48 1.62
C GLU A 99 -24.29 -1.41 2.72
N ILE A 100 -23.99 -0.16 2.40
CA ILE A 100 -24.45 0.92 3.28
C ILE A 100 -25.23 1.91 2.41
N PRO A 101 -26.57 1.88 2.47
CA PRO A 101 -27.38 2.92 1.86
C PRO A 101 -26.93 4.25 2.45
N PRO A 102 -26.54 5.24 1.64
CA PRO A 102 -26.34 6.60 2.14
C PRO A 102 -27.71 7.16 2.50
N GLU A 103 -27.92 7.44 3.79
CA GLU A 103 -28.76 8.58 4.19
C GLU A 103 -28.04 9.88 3.83
#